data_AF-A0A0H2MQJ1-F1
#
_entry.id   AF-A0A0H2MQJ1-F1
#
_cell.length_a   1.000
_cell.length_b   1.000
_cell.length_c   1.000
_cell.angle_alpha   90.00
_cell.angle_beta   90.00
_cell.angle_gamma   90.00
#
_symmetry.space_group_name_H-M   'P 1'
#
loop_
_entity.id
_entity.type
_entity.pdbx_description
1 polymer ?
#
loop_
_entity_poly.entity_id
_entity_poly.type
_entity_poly.pdbx_seq_one_letter_code
_entity_poly.pdbx_strand_id
1 'polypeptide(L)'
;MTDMRTTTDLNAVATSGAGDVDNPQVPLSFQAELEAKLKKNLSEDQHTLIAPLLTQLQDLPPINGLAAADEIAQQYATAIETLIEKQAAFSDMPLQGALTQWIDNLKAKVPTEGDAKGKVAQSELDTQLNITLATQFESWFTNLLNQSVGPGMPTEFIRNIQLTGSGTLPLAEQMPDLDAAGLKSKTEELSTFFAGIKARLPLSENPGGATQYLRAMFERLGEGPFPLSQLLSGDILLTEEQFTNKVTELLQSSLLISKEDAEAIAGQFIRAGIGSMSITDLESLFSNLDGQVDGMYAYAQANGQLSATVTLAKSIEDMVALLKNNPTREISISAFFAGIAKPLTDLQIDTLVSGLKDQKQSQVSEQELERIKESAGNDIEVLFQKYESGQDMSGQKNLQQRYETLTGNLAKLKARLGNVSQKELDDNKILAEHALSSRDLLSITDASLANRFDEQVLLALNERRVNRLEKRNEVKDDLQDLTARLKVFGEVQSKIHTQQSNNSGYNPAGYKFSHSDFGYGSEEAFKKSPEYAYLQSIAPDKQVSEISHMDFLKNEGVDAQNKTYQNEEDEPTYLTDFSSSISDKSKLLNDEVQIKTTTLNDLSSQYNSTVEAMNKFVQKYHSILEQILRAI
;
A
#
# COMPACT_ATOMS: atom_id res chain seq x y z
N MET A 1 6.18 -91.13 3.28
CA MET A 1 7.53 -91.43 3.80
C MET A 1 8.39 -91.47 2.55
N THR A 2 9.39 -90.63 2.34
CA THR A 2 10.58 -90.51 3.19
C THR A 2 11.30 -89.21 2.85
N ASP A 3 11.98 -88.73 3.86
CA ASP A 3 12.84 -87.55 3.96
C ASP A 3 14.14 -87.64 3.13
N MET A 4 14.58 -86.45 2.70
CA MET A 4 15.91 -85.83 2.82
C MET A 4 17.26 -86.54 2.50
N ARG A 5 18.11 -85.71 1.86
CA ARG A 5 19.59 -85.52 2.00
C ARG A 5 20.49 -86.56 1.28
N THR A 6 21.64 -86.24 0.67
CA THR A 6 22.56 -85.07 0.68
C THR A 6 23.64 -85.28 -0.40
N THR A 7 24.14 -84.19 -1.01
CA THR A 7 25.54 -83.85 -1.46
C THR A 7 26.45 -84.96 -2.06
N THR A 8 27.29 -84.74 -3.08
CA THR A 8 28.46 -83.83 -3.10
C THR A 8 29.16 -83.86 -4.49
N ASP A 9 29.81 -82.73 -4.84
CA ASP A 9 31.06 -82.54 -5.62
C ASP A 9 31.22 -82.85 -7.14
N LEU A 10 31.17 -81.75 -7.92
CA LEU A 10 32.27 -81.09 -8.65
C LEU A 10 33.47 -81.91 -9.18
N ASN A 11 33.59 -82.00 -10.51
CA ASN A 11 34.64 -81.38 -11.37
C ASN A 11 34.93 -82.22 -12.63
N ALA A 12 34.76 -81.63 -13.82
CA ALA A 12 35.71 -81.78 -14.96
C ALA A 12 35.27 -80.95 -16.19
N VAL A 13 36.02 -79.87 -16.42
CA VAL A 13 36.51 -79.29 -17.69
C VAL A 13 36.10 -79.96 -19.00
N ALA A 14 35.54 -79.20 -19.95
CA ALA A 14 35.99 -79.13 -21.35
C ALA A 14 35.26 -78.03 -22.15
N THR A 15 36.05 -77.22 -22.84
CA THR A 15 35.67 -76.18 -23.80
C THR A 15 35.23 -76.74 -25.16
N SER A 16 34.42 -75.91 -25.84
CA SER A 16 34.20 -75.80 -27.30
C SER A 16 33.29 -76.83 -27.99
N GLY A 17 32.22 -76.30 -28.57
CA GLY A 17 31.37 -76.98 -29.55
C GLY A 17 30.30 -76.00 -30.03
N ALA A 18 30.52 -75.41 -31.21
CA ALA A 18 29.52 -74.63 -31.92
C ALA A 18 28.41 -75.55 -32.44
N GLY A 19 27.16 -75.16 -32.23
CA GLY A 19 25.99 -75.76 -32.86
C GLY A 19 24.76 -75.78 -31.95
N ASP A 20 23.80 -74.90 -32.23
CA ASP A 20 22.35 -75.13 -32.06
C ASP A 20 21.66 -73.95 -32.78
N VAL A 21 20.94 -74.15 -33.89
CA VAL A 21 19.63 -74.83 -34.03
C VAL A 21 18.61 -74.24 -33.07
N ASP A 22 17.57 -73.65 -33.66
CA ASP A 22 16.33 -73.19 -33.02
C ASP A 22 15.95 -74.05 -31.83
N ASN A 23 16.18 -73.51 -30.63
CA ASN A 23 15.59 -74.02 -29.41
C ASN A 23 14.55 -72.97 -28.99
N PRO A 24 13.25 -73.31 -28.88
CA PRO A 24 12.28 -72.36 -28.34
C PRO A 24 12.70 -72.04 -26.91
N GLN A 25 13.30 -70.86 -26.72
CA GLN A 25 13.73 -70.42 -25.40
C GLN A 25 12.54 -70.53 -24.45
N VAL A 26 12.75 -71.28 -23.35
CA VAL A 26 11.84 -71.26 -22.21
C VAL A 26 11.60 -69.80 -21.85
N PRO A 27 10.34 -69.34 -21.71
CA PRO A 27 10.06 -67.97 -21.33
C PRO A 27 10.84 -67.65 -20.07
N LEU A 28 11.73 -66.66 -20.15
CA LEU A 28 12.53 -66.24 -19.02
C LEU A 28 11.57 -65.65 -17.97
N SER A 29 11.96 -65.72 -16.69
CA SER A 29 11.22 -64.97 -15.67
C SER A 29 11.37 -63.47 -15.94
N PHE A 30 10.37 -62.66 -15.55
CA PHE A 30 10.44 -61.19 -15.63
C PHE A 30 11.79 -60.63 -15.12
N GLN A 31 12.33 -61.23 -14.06
CA GLN A 31 13.62 -60.86 -13.47
C GLN A 31 14.79 -61.10 -14.44
N ALA A 32 14.84 -62.28 -15.06
CA ALA A 32 15.91 -62.63 -16.00
C ALA A 32 15.81 -61.81 -17.29
N GLU A 33 14.60 -61.45 -17.74
CA GLU A 33 14.40 -60.58 -18.90
C GLU A 33 14.79 -59.12 -18.62
N LEU A 34 14.42 -58.58 -17.46
CA LEU A 34 14.81 -57.23 -17.06
C LEU A 34 16.33 -57.11 -16.93
N GLU A 35 16.99 -58.06 -16.26
CA GLU A 35 18.44 -58.06 -16.11
C GLU A 35 19.16 -58.22 -17.48
N ALA A 36 18.64 -59.09 -18.36
CA ALA A 36 19.20 -59.25 -19.70
C ALA A 36 19.08 -57.97 -20.55
N LYS A 37 17.94 -57.27 -20.47
CA LYS A 37 17.73 -56.00 -21.17
C LYS A 37 18.63 -54.88 -20.61
N LEU A 38 18.71 -54.75 -19.28
CA LEU A 38 19.59 -53.76 -18.64
C LEU A 38 21.07 -54.01 -18.97
N LYS A 39 21.55 -55.26 -18.97
CA LYS A 39 22.93 -55.61 -19.40
C LYS A 39 23.21 -55.29 -20.85
N LYS A 40 22.20 -55.37 -21.71
CA LYS A 40 22.33 -55.09 -23.14
C LYS A 40 22.35 -53.59 -23.44
N ASN A 41 21.51 -52.83 -22.73
CA ASN A 41 21.24 -51.44 -23.05
C ASN A 41 22.11 -50.45 -22.25
N LEU A 42 22.60 -50.85 -21.08
CA LEU A 42 23.47 -50.00 -20.24
C LEU A 42 24.96 -50.30 -20.49
N SER A 43 25.79 -49.28 -20.34
CA SER A 43 27.25 -49.44 -20.30
C SER A 43 27.70 -50.20 -19.05
N GLU A 44 28.92 -50.75 -19.07
CA GLU A 44 29.50 -51.52 -17.95
C GLU A 44 29.56 -50.68 -16.65
N ASP A 45 29.84 -49.38 -16.77
CA ASP A 45 29.85 -48.43 -15.65
C ASP A 45 28.45 -48.20 -15.08
N GLN A 46 27.45 -47.95 -15.94
CA GLN A 46 26.06 -47.78 -15.51
C GLN A 46 25.51 -49.04 -14.86
N HIS A 47 25.82 -50.22 -15.42
CA HIS A 47 25.42 -51.50 -14.87
C HIS A 47 26.03 -51.73 -13.47
N THR A 48 27.29 -51.33 -13.27
CA THR A 48 27.95 -51.40 -11.97
C THR A 48 27.29 -50.48 -10.93
N LEU A 49 26.85 -49.29 -11.34
CA LEU A 49 26.19 -48.32 -10.46
C LEU A 49 24.82 -48.81 -9.95
N ILE A 50 24.08 -49.54 -10.78
CA ILE A 50 22.76 -50.09 -10.42
C ILE A 50 22.81 -51.48 -9.80
N ALA A 51 23.96 -52.17 -9.84
CA ALA A 51 24.13 -53.52 -9.32
C ALA A 51 23.62 -53.70 -7.86
N PRO A 52 23.84 -52.75 -6.93
CA PRO A 52 23.31 -52.86 -5.55
C PRO A 52 21.78 -52.78 -5.45
N LEU A 53 21.10 -52.28 -6.49
CA LEU A 53 19.66 -52.08 -6.54
C LEU A 53 18.93 -53.15 -7.35
N LEU A 54 19.65 -54.08 -7.99
CA LEU A 54 19.07 -55.16 -8.78
C LEU A 54 18.05 -55.97 -7.97
N THR A 55 18.26 -56.16 -6.67
CA THR A 55 17.31 -56.83 -5.77
C THR A 55 16.04 -56.01 -5.52
N GLN A 56 16.11 -54.68 -5.47
CA GLN A 56 14.92 -53.82 -5.33
C GLN A 56 14.10 -53.75 -6.63
N LEU A 57 14.78 -53.82 -7.77
CA LEU A 57 14.16 -53.89 -9.10
C LEU A 57 13.41 -55.21 -9.33
N GLN A 58 13.74 -56.27 -8.58
CA GLN A 58 13.03 -57.56 -8.63
C GLN A 58 11.60 -57.49 -8.05
N ASP A 59 11.32 -56.48 -7.21
CA ASP A 59 10.03 -56.29 -6.52
C ASP A 59 9.15 -55.22 -7.20
N LEU A 60 9.39 -54.93 -8.48
CA LEU A 60 8.58 -53.98 -9.24
C LEU A 60 7.17 -54.52 -9.48
N PRO A 61 6.12 -53.67 -9.37
CA PRO A 61 4.75 -54.11 -9.57
C PRO A 61 4.49 -54.49 -11.05
N PRO A 62 3.60 -55.45 -11.34
CA PRO A 62 3.16 -55.73 -12.70
C PRO A 62 2.43 -54.53 -13.32
N ILE A 63 2.47 -54.39 -14.66
CA ILE A 63 1.84 -53.28 -15.39
C ILE A 63 0.45 -53.68 -15.88
N ASN A 64 -0.53 -52.79 -15.74
CA ASN A 64 -1.89 -53.02 -16.21
C ASN A 64 -1.94 -53.08 -17.75
N GLY A 65 -2.68 -54.05 -18.31
CA GLY A 65 -2.79 -54.25 -19.75
C GLY A 65 -1.67 -55.06 -20.40
N LEU A 66 -0.59 -55.40 -19.68
CA LEU A 66 0.50 -56.25 -20.16
C LEU A 66 0.48 -57.61 -19.42
N ALA A 67 0.74 -58.69 -20.17
CA ALA A 67 0.75 -60.05 -19.64
C ALA A 67 2.06 -60.80 -19.92
N ALA A 68 2.80 -60.41 -20.96
CA ALA A 68 4.09 -61.00 -21.27
C ALA A 68 5.18 -60.38 -20.38
N ALA A 69 6.01 -61.24 -19.77
CA ALA A 69 7.13 -60.81 -18.96
C ALA A 69 8.09 -59.91 -19.77
N ASP A 70 8.29 -60.21 -21.06
CA ASP A 70 9.24 -59.49 -21.92
C ASP A 70 8.78 -58.05 -22.20
N GLU A 71 7.47 -57.87 -22.41
CA GLU A 71 6.86 -56.56 -22.60
C GLU A 71 6.94 -55.71 -21.33
N ILE A 72 6.68 -56.30 -20.16
CA ILE A 72 6.78 -55.61 -18.86
C ILE A 72 8.24 -55.23 -18.57
N ALA A 73 9.18 -56.16 -18.80
CA ALA A 73 10.61 -55.94 -18.64
C ALA A 73 11.12 -54.85 -19.59
N GLN A 74 10.61 -54.77 -20.82
CA GLN A 74 10.98 -53.74 -21.78
C GLN A 74 10.55 -52.34 -21.32
N GLN A 75 9.34 -52.18 -20.79
CA GLN A 75 8.86 -50.88 -20.30
C GLN A 75 9.70 -50.40 -19.12
N TYR A 76 9.98 -51.27 -18.15
CA TYR A 76 10.82 -50.93 -17.01
C TYR A 76 12.28 -50.64 -17.41
N ALA A 77 12.86 -51.44 -18.31
CA ALA A 77 14.22 -51.18 -18.82
C ALA A 77 14.30 -49.79 -19.49
N THR A 78 13.33 -49.45 -20.34
CA THR A 78 13.28 -48.15 -21.02
C THR A 78 13.14 -46.98 -20.04
N ALA A 79 12.31 -47.12 -19.00
CA ALA A 79 12.17 -46.11 -17.97
C ALA A 79 13.45 -45.96 -17.12
N ILE A 80 14.11 -47.06 -16.76
CA ILE A 80 15.38 -47.04 -16.03
C ILE A 80 16.48 -46.39 -16.87
N GLU A 81 16.59 -46.73 -18.16
CA GLU A 81 17.51 -46.09 -19.11
C GLU A 81 17.28 -44.58 -19.18
N THR A 82 16.02 -44.17 -19.38
CA THR A 82 15.65 -42.75 -19.45
C THR A 82 15.99 -42.02 -18.15
N LEU A 83 15.73 -42.65 -16.99
CA LEU A 83 16.07 -42.08 -15.69
C LEU A 83 17.59 -41.93 -15.53
N ILE A 84 18.38 -42.94 -15.89
CA ILE A 84 19.85 -42.89 -15.81
C ILE A 84 20.40 -41.79 -16.71
N GLU A 85 19.94 -41.72 -17.96
CA GLU A 85 20.41 -40.74 -18.94
C GLU A 85 20.10 -39.30 -18.50
N LYS A 86 18.87 -39.03 -18.06
CA LYS A 86 18.47 -37.69 -17.61
C LYS A 86 19.07 -37.34 -16.24
N GLN A 87 19.20 -38.29 -15.32
CA GLN A 87 19.81 -38.05 -14.00
C GLN A 87 21.28 -37.65 -14.10
N ALA A 88 21.98 -38.10 -15.14
CA ALA A 88 23.37 -37.71 -15.39
C ALA A 88 23.57 -36.19 -15.61
N ALA A 89 22.49 -35.43 -15.88
CA ALA A 89 22.54 -33.98 -15.93
C ALA A 89 22.71 -33.30 -14.55
N PHE A 90 22.43 -34.02 -13.45
CA PHE A 90 22.51 -33.52 -12.08
C PHE A 90 23.82 -33.95 -11.41
N SER A 91 24.86 -33.11 -11.54
CA SER A 91 26.17 -33.37 -10.95
C SER A 91 26.08 -33.64 -9.43
N ASP A 92 26.91 -34.56 -8.93
CA ASP A 92 27.01 -34.91 -7.50
C ASP A 92 25.72 -35.46 -6.85
N MET A 93 24.67 -35.74 -7.63
CA MET A 93 23.48 -36.44 -7.16
C MET A 93 23.66 -37.96 -7.31
N PRO A 94 23.37 -38.77 -6.27
CA PRO A 94 23.54 -40.21 -6.34
C PRO A 94 22.40 -40.87 -7.14
N LEU A 95 22.75 -41.54 -8.26
CA LEU A 95 21.82 -42.31 -9.08
C LEU A 95 21.02 -43.34 -8.26
N GLN A 96 21.65 -43.95 -7.25
CA GLN A 96 20.99 -44.93 -6.40
C GLN A 96 19.78 -44.34 -5.66
N GLY A 97 19.90 -43.11 -5.17
CA GLY A 97 18.80 -42.42 -4.48
C GLY A 97 17.63 -42.15 -5.41
N ALA A 98 17.90 -41.72 -6.64
CA ALA A 98 16.87 -41.48 -7.65
C ALA A 98 16.12 -42.77 -8.02
N LEU A 99 16.84 -43.88 -8.23
CA LEU A 99 16.24 -45.18 -8.54
C LEU A 99 15.39 -45.70 -7.39
N THR A 100 15.89 -45.68 -6.15
CA THR A 100 15.10 -46.10 -4.97
C THR A 100 13.83 -45.25 -4.82
N GLN A 101 13.94 -43.92 -4.95
CA GLN A 101 12.79 -43.02 -4.89
C GLN A 101 11.74 -43.35 -5.95
N TRP A 102 12.16 -43.59 -7.20
CA TRP A 102 11.25 -43.97 -8.28
C TRP A 102 10.56 -45.32 -8.01
N ILE A 103 11.30 -46.33 -7.54
CA ILE A 103 10.75 -47.65 -7.18
C ILE A 103 9.72 -47.51 -6.06
N ASP A 104 10.03 -46.77 -5.00
CA ASP A 104 9.14 -46.58 -3.85
C ASP A 104 7.87 -45.81 -4.24
N ASN A 105 8.00 -44.78 -5.08
CA ASN A 105 6.87 -44.04 -5.63
C ASN A 105 5.95 -44.95 -6.45
N LEU A 106 6.50 -45.81 -7.30
CA LEU A 106 5.72 -46.77 -8.08
C LEU A 106 4.99 -47.78 -7.18
N LYS A 107 5.65 -48.31 -6.16
CA LYS A 107 5.05 -49.23 -5.18
C LYS A 107 3.90 -48.57 -4.42
N ALA A 108 4.02 -47.29 -4.09
CA ALA A 108 2.97 -46.53 -3.41
C ALA A 108 1.71 -46.30 -4.28
N LYS A 109 1.84 -46.39 -5.61
CA LYS A 109 0.76 -46.16 -6.58
C LYS A 109 0.03 -47.42 -7.01
N VAL A 110 0.42 -48.56 -6.45
CA VAL A 110 -0.26 -49.83 -6.69
C VAL A 110 -1.68 -49.76 -6.09
N PRO A 111 -2.75 -49.89 -6.89
CA PRO A 111 -4.11 -49.89 -6.40
C PRO A 111 -4.36 -51.04 -5.42
N THR A 112 -5.03 -50.75 -4.31
CA THR A 112 -5.36 -51.73 -3.27
C THR A 112 -6.73 -52.38 -3.45
N GLU A 113 -7.58 -51.82 -4.32
CA GLU A 113 -8.97 -52.24 -4.57
C GLU A 113 -9.32 -52.18 -6.07
N GLY A 114 -10.22 -53.07 -6.54
CA GLY A 114 -10.69 -53.13 -7.94
C GLY A 114 -9.92 -54.11 -8.86
N ASP A 115 -10.31 -54.17 -10.14
CA ASP A 115 -9.75 -55.11 -11.14
C ASP A 115 -8.28 -54.87 -11.49
N ALA A 116 -7.75 -53.69 -11.16
CA ALA A 116 -6.35 -53.32 -11.31
C ALA A 116 -5.51 -53.56 -10.02
N LYS A 117 -6.09 -54.22 -9.00
CA LYS A 117 -5.41 -54.46 -7.72
C LYS A 117 -4.06 -55.16 -7.93
N GLY A 118 -3.01 -54.59 -7.34
CA GLY A 118 -1.66 -55.13 -7.45
C GLY A 118 -0.94 -54.81 -8.76
N LYS A 119 -1.53 -54.03 -9.68
CA LYS A 119 -0.91 -53.61 -10.95
C LYS A 119 -0.80 -52.09 -11.05
N VAL A 120 0.31 -51.59 -11.55
CA VAL A 120 0.52 -50.16 -11.81
C VAL A 120 0.04 -49.80 -13.22
N ALA A 121 -0.52 -48.61 -13.42
CA ALA A 121 -0.87 -48.13 -14.76
C ALA A 121 0.40 -47.80 -15.56
N GLN A 122 0.39 -48.04 -16.88
CA GLN A 122 1.56 -47.72 -17.72
C GLN A 122 1.89 -46.22 -17.69
N SER A 123 0.89 -45.34 -17.70
CA SER A 123 1.07 -43.88 -17.56
C SER A 123 1.74 -43.46 -16.26
N GLU A 124 1.66 -44.30 -15.21
CA GLU A 124 2.25 -44.02 -13.90
C GLU A 124 3.77 -44.23 -13.92
N LEU A 125 4.30 -45.06 -14.83
CA LEU A 125 5.75 -45.25 -14.98
C LEU A 125 6.42 -43.92 -15.33
N ASP A 126 5.93 -43.28 -16.40
CA ASP A 126 6.45 -41.99 -16.88
C ASP A 126 6.14 -40.86 -15.89
N THR A 127 4.93 -40.85 -15.32
CA THR A 127 4.53 -39.85 -14.32
C THR A 127 5.47 -39.88 -13.11
N GLN A 128 5.72 -41.05 -12.53
CA GLN A 128 6.62 -41.17 -11.38
C GLN A 128 8.08 -40.95 -11.75
N LEU A 129 8.51 -41.33 -12.95
CA LEU A 129 9.86 -41.02 -13.45
C LEU A 129 10.08 -39.51 -13.49
N ASN A 130 9.13 -38.77 -14.06
CA ASN A 130 9.20 -37.32 -14.17
C ASN A 130 9.13 -36.61 -12.81
N ILE A 131 8.32 -37.11 -11.88
CA ILE A 131 8.31 -36.62 -10.48
C ILE A 131 9.66 -36.84 -9.81
N THR A 132 10.27 -38.01 -9.99
CA THR A 132 11.60 -38.30 -9.46
C THR A 132 12.64 -37.34 -10.06
N LEU A 133 12.67 -37.16 -11.38
CA LEU A 133 13.60 -36.23 -12.04
C LEU A 133 13.41 -34.78 -11.56
N ALA A 134 12.17 -34.31 -11.41
CA ALA A 134 11.88 -33.00 -10.84
C ALA A 134 12.40 -32.86 -9.40
N THR A 135 12.21 -33.87 -8.57
CA THR A 135 12.72 -33.88 -7.20
C THR A 135 14.26 -33.85 -7.15
N GLN A 136 14.90 -34.58 -8.06
CA GLN A 136 16.36 -34.58 -8.21
C GLN A 136 16.87 -33.21 -8.65
N PHE A 137 16.21 -32.56 -9.62
CA PHE A 137 16.53 -31.20 -10.03
C PHE A 137 16.38 -30.20 -8.88
N GLU A 138 15.27 -30.26 -8.12
CA GLU A 138 15.05 -29.38 -6.96
C GLU A 138 16.16 -29.52 -5.92
N SER A 139 16.55 -30.76 -5.63
CA SER A 139 17.60 -31.08 -4.66
C SER A 139 18.98 -30.63 -5.15
N TRP A 140 19.30 -30.91 -6.42
CA TRP A 140 20.54 -30.49 -7.07
C TRP A 140 20.67 -28.97 -7.07
N PHE A 141 19.63 -28.26 -7.48
CA PHE A 141 19.67 -26.81 -7.55
C PHE A 141 19.71 -26.19 -6.13
N THR A 142 18.99 -26.76 -5.16
CA THR A 142 19.14 -26.35 -3.75
C THR A 142 20.59 -26.46 -3.27
N ASN A 143 21.28 -27.55 -3.62
CA ASN A 143 22.69 -27.72 -3.28
C ASN A 143 23.58 -26.69 -3.99
N LEU A 144 23.39 -26.47 -5.30
CA LEU A 144 24.12 -25.47 -6.08
C LEU A 144 23.96 -24.07 -5.47
N LEU A 145 22.75 -23.69 -5.09
CA LEU A 145 22.43 -22.40 -4.48
C LEU A 145 23.15 -22.23 -3.13
N ASN A 146 23.05 -23.24 -2.26
CA ASN A 146 23.69 -23.22 -0.94
C ASN A 146 25.22 -23.17 -1.03
N GLN A 147 25.82 -23.83 -2.03
CA GLN A 147 27.26 -23.84 -2.25
C GLN A 147 27.81 -22.57 -2.91
N SER A 148 26.96 -21.83 -3.62
CA SER A 148 27.34 -20.66 -4.41
C SER A 148 27.06 -19.34 -3.71
N VAL A 149 25.96 -19.27 -2.96
CA VAL A 149 25.54 -18.05 -2.25
C VAL A 149 25.72 -18.19 -0.74
N GLY A 150 25.24 -19.29 -0.16
CA GLY A 150 25.34 -19.57 1.26
C GLY A 150 24.14 -20.34 1.79
N PRO A 151 24.20 -20.86 3.03
CA PRO A 151 23.11 -21.65 3.61
C PRO A 151 21.86 -20.80 3.90
N GLY A 152 20.69 -21.43 3.79
CA GLY A 152 19.42 -20.83 4.18
C GLY A 152 18.84 -19.85 3.16
N MET A 153 19.20 -20.01 1.89
CA MET A 153 18.57 -19.29 0.79
C MET A 153 17.16 -19.84 0.51
N PRO A 154 16.22 -19.01 0.04
CA PRO A 154 14.89 -19.47 -0.35
C PRO A 154 15.00 -20.46 -1.51
N THR A 155 14.28 -21.58 -1.46
CA THR A 155 14.31 -22.63 -2.50
C THR A 155 12.95 -22.85 -3.16
N GLU A 156 11.88 -22.24 -2.65
CA GLU A 156 10.52 -22.41 -3.18
C GLU A 156 10.41 -21.99 -4.66
N PHE A 157 11.21 -21.00 -5.08
CA PHE A 157 11.26 -20.55 -6.47
C PHE A 157 11.69 -21.63 -7.46
N ILE A 158 12.45 -22.63 -7.03
CA ILE A 158 12.99 -23.67 -7.92
C ILE A 158 11.85 -24.46 -8.57
N ARG A 159 10.74 -24.64 -7.85
CA ARG A 159 9.53 -25.33 -8.34
C ARG A 159 8.79 -24.57 -9.43
N ASN A 160 8.97 -23.25 -9.47
CA ASN A 160 8.28 -22.34 -10.37
C ASN A 160 9.03 -22.12 -11.69
N ILE A 161 10.27 -22.62 -11.80
CA ILE A 161 11.09 -22.46 -13.00
C ILE A 161 10.47 -23.17 -14.20
N GLN A 162 10.41 -22.46 -15.31
CA GLN A 162 10.04 -23.00 -16.62
C GLN A 162 11.33 -23.21 -17.46
N LEU A 163 11.73 -24.47 -17.58
CA LEU A 163 12.93 -24.92 -18.29
C LEU A 163 12.77 -24.92 -19.82
N THR A 164 11.53 -25.14 -20.30
CA THR A 164 11.21 -25.28 -21.73
C THR A 164 10.70 -23.98 -22.39
N GLY A 165 10.58 -22.88 -21.64
CA GLY A 165 10.15 -21.57 -22.16
C GLY A 165 9.13 -20.87 -21.26
N SER A 166 8.18 -20.15 -21.85
CA SER A 166 7.11 -19.45 -21.11
C SER A 166 5.88 -20.37 -20.94
N GLY A 167 5.59 -20.78 -19.71
CA GLY A 167 4.46 -21.64 -19.36
C GLY A 167 4.12 -21.56 -17.87
N THR A 168 3.20 -22.41 -17.42
CA THR A 168 2.81 -22.55 -16.00
C THR A 168 2.85 -24.00 -15.55
N LEU A 169 3.55 -24.86 -16.29
CA LEU A 169 3.56 -26.29 -16.01
C LEU A 169 4.44 -26.55 -14.79
N PRO A 170 4.01 -27.43 -13.86
CA PRO A 170 4.86 -27.94 -12.81
C PRO A 170 6.14 -28.56 -13.38
N LEU A 171 7.23 -28.53 -12.62
CA LEU A 171 8.53 -29.01 -13.07
C LEU A 171 8.48 -30.47 -13.61
N ALA A 172 7.71 -31.35 -12.96
CA ALA A 172 7.51 -32.73 -13.41
C ALA A 172 6.82 -32.82 -14.78
N GLU A 173 5.88 -31.92 -15.10
CA GLU A 173 5.19 -31.90 -16.38
C GLU A 173 6.05 -31.32 -17.52
N GLN A 174 7.17 -30.68 -17.18
CA GLN A 174 8.17 -30.21 -18.16
C GLN A 174 9.24 -31.25 -18.49
N MET A 175 9.46 -32.25 -17.61
CA MET A 175 10.48 -33.30 -17.80
C MET A 175 10.30 -34.17 -19.07
N PRO A 176 9.08 -34.47 -19.55
CA PRO A 176 8.89 -35.17 -20.82
C PRO A 176 9.49 -34.43 -22.02
N ASP A 177 9.36 -33.11 -22.04
CA ASP A 177 9.74 -32.25 -23.16
C ASP A 177 11.25 -31.96 -23.21
N LEU A 178 11.99 -32.35 -22.16
CA LEU A 178 13.44 -32.22 -22.07
C LEU A 178 14.10 -33.58 -22.26
N ASP A 179 14.87 -33.74 -23.34
CA ASP A 179 15.77 -34.89 -23.48
C ASP A 179 17.01 -34.72 -22.57
N ALA A 180 17.84 -35.77 -22.47
CA ALA A 180 19.02 -35.75 -21.61
C ALA A 180 20.01 -34.62 -21.97
N ALA A 181 20.14 -34.33 -23.27
CA ALA A 181 21.01 -33.25 -23.76
C ALA A 181 20.47 -31.86 -23.40
N GLY A 182 19.16 -31.64 -23.57
CA GLY A 182 18.49 -30.40 -23.20
C GLY A 182 18.55 -30.15 -21.70
N LEU A 183 18.30 -31.17 -20.88
CA LEU A 183 18.41 -31.06 -19.42
C LEU A 183 19.84 -30.74 -18.99
N LYS A 184 20.84 -31.41 -19.58
CA LYS A 184 22.26 -31.13 -19.34
C LYS A 184 22.65 -29.70 -19.73
N SER A 185 22.19 -29.21 -20.89
CA SER A 185 22.43 -27.82 -21.30
C SER A 185 21.88 -26.83 -20.26
N LYS A 186 20.67 -27.08 -19.74
CA LYS A 186 20.03 -26.21 -18.75
C LYS A 186 20.75 -26.24 -17.40
N THR A 187 21.21 -27.40 -16.95
CA THR A 187 21.98 -27.52 -15.70
C THR A 187 23.39 -26.90 -15.83
N GLU A 188 24.01 -26.97 -17.01
CA GLU A 188 25.29 -26.30 -17.31
C GLU A 188 25.16 -24.77 -17.35
N GLU A 189 24.09 -24.23 -17.97
CA GLU A 189 23.75 -22.80 -17.95
C GLU A 189 23.64 -22.28 -16.51
N LEU A 190 22.86 -22.98 -15.66
CA LEU A 190 22.69 -22.66 -14.25
C LEU A 190 24.01 -22.75 -13.46
N SER A 191 24.77 -23.82 -13.66
CA SER A 191 26.05 -24.02 -12.96
C SER A 191 27.04 -22.91 -13.28
N THR A 192 27.12 -22.50 -14.54
CA THR A 192 27.98 -21.40 -14.99
C THR A 192 27.57 -20.08 -14.36
N PHE A 193 26.27 -19.80 -14.34
CA PHE A 193 25.72 -18.60 -13.73
C PHE A 193 26.02 -18.52 -12.23
N PHE A 194 25.77 -19.60 -11.47
CA PHE A 194 26.03 -19.64 -10.02
C PHE A 194 27.52 -19.68 -9.67
N ALA A 195 28.37 -20.26 -10.53
CA ALA A 195 29.81 -20.12 -10.40
C ALA A 195 30.25 -18.65 -10.53
N GLY A 196 29.62 -17.89 -11.43
CA GLY A 196 29.80 -16.44 -11.53
C GLY A 196 29.41 -15.69 -10.25
N ILE A 197 28.25 -16.02 -9.67
CA ILE A 197 27.84 -15.45 -8.37
C ILE A 197 28.86 -15.78 -7.28
N LYS A 198 29.26 -17.05 -7.17
CA LYS A 198 30.22 -17.52 -6.17
C LYS A 198 31.57 -16.80 -6.27
N ALA A 199 32.02 -16.48 -7.48
CA ALA A 199 33.26 -15.75 -7.72
C ALA A 199 33.15 -14.25 -7.38
N ARG A 200 31.99 -13.63 -7.61
CA ARG A 200 31.78 -12.18 -7.43
C ARG A 200 31.31 -11.79 -6.02
N LEU A 201 30.53 -12.62 -5.35
CA LEU A 201 29.97 -12.32 -4.03
C LEU A 201 31.04 -11.94 -2.98
N PRO A 202 32.21 -12.61 -2.90
CA PRO A 202 33.28 -12.22 -1.98
C PRO A 202 34.00 -10.92 -2.36
N LEU A 203 33.90 -10.49 -3.63
CA LEU A 203 34.51 -9.25 -4.13
C LEU A 203 33.62 -8.03 -3.87
N SER A 204 32.39 -8.24 -3.40
CA SER A 204 31.50 -7.15 -2.98
C SER A 204 32.10 -6.43 -1.77
N GLU A 205 32.01 -5.10 -1.77
CA GLU A 205 32.37 -4.27 -0.60
C GLU A 205 31.49 -4.57 0.61
N ASN A 206 30.28 -5.10 0.39
CA ASN A 206 29.37 -5.55 1.43
C ASN A 206 28.75 -6.92 1.08
N PRO A 207 29.46 -8.03 1.38
CA PRO A 207 28.98 -9.38 1.07
C PRO A 207 27.66 -9.74 1.80
N GLY A 208 27.46 -9.21 3.02
CA GLY A 208 26.26 -9.44 3.81
C GLY A 208 25.01 -8.84 3.17
N GLY A 209 25.11 -7.58 2.73
CA GLY A 209 24.03 -6.91 1.99
C GLY A 209 23.72 -7.58 0.66
N ALA A 210 24.75 -7.98 -0.10
CA ALA A 210 24.56 -8.71 -1.37
C ALA A 210 23.84 -10.05 -1.17
N THR A 211 24.14 -10.77 -0.08
CA THR A 211 23.46 -12.02 0.27
C THR A 211 21.98 -11.80 0.61
N GLN A 212 21.67 -10.73 1.34
CA GLN A 212 20.28 -10.37 1.66
C GLN A 212 19.47 -9.98 0.41
N TYR A 213 20.08 -9.27 -0.54
CA TYR A 213 19.43 -8.99 -1.82
C TYR A 213 19.12 -10.27 -2.58
N LEU A 214 20.11 -11.16 -2.74
CA LEU A 214 19.91 -12.42 -3.45
C LEU A 214 18.78 -13.23 -2.81
N ARG A 215 18.68 -13.21 -1.48
CA ARG A 215 17.56 -13.81 -0.74
C ARG A 215 16.22 -13.17 -1.15
N ALA A 216 16.10 -11.85 -1.10
CA ALA A 216 14.86 -11.15 -1.49
C ALA A 216 14.48 -11.39 -2.96
N MET A 217 15.47 -11.42 -3.86
CA MET A 217 15.25 -11.70 -5.29
C MET A 217 14.73 -13.12 -5.51
N PHE A 218 15.34 -14.13 -4.86
CA PHE A 218 14.86 -15.51 -4.93
C PHE A 218 13.49 -15.71 -4.25
N GLU A 219 13.20 -14.98 -3.17
CA GLU A 219 11.85 -14.94 -2.57
C GLU A 219 10.80 -14.47 -3.57
N ARG A 220 11.08 -13.40 -4.32
CA ARG A 220 10.16 -12.88 -5.35
C ARG A 220 9.97 -13.79 -6.54
N LEU A 221 11.04 -14.43 -7.00
CA LEU A 221 10.92 -15.48 -8.02
C LEU A 221 10.05 -16.66 -7.53
N GLY A 222 9.91 -16.82 -6.21
CA GLY A 222 8.98 -17.76 -5.58
C GLY A 222 7.51 -17.38 -5.67
N GLU A 223 7.15 -16.14 -6.04
CA GLU A 223 5.77 -15.67 -6.07
C GLU A 223 4.96 -16.19 -7.28
N GLY A 224 5.62 -16.69 -8.34
CA GLY A 224 4.94 -17.29 -9.49
C GLY A 224 5.87 -17.94 -10.51
N PRO A 225 5.31 -18.60 -11.55
CA PRO A 225 6.09 -19.25 -12.61
C PRO A 225 6.93 -18.25 -13.42
N PHE A 226 8.16 -18.61 -13.77
CA PHE A 226 9.04 -17.76 -14.56
C PHE A 226 9.97 -18.57 -15.50
N PRO A 227 10.30 -18.05 -16.70
CA PRO A 227 11.22 -18.72 -17.61
C PRO A 227 12.66 -18.70 -17.10
N LEU A 228 13.40 -19.78 -17.30
CA LEU A 228 14.82 -19.88 -16.90
C LEU A 228 15.66 -18.72 -17.47
N SER A 229 15.36 -18.27 -18.69
CA SER A 229 16.05 -17.14 -19.31
C SER A 229 15.96 -15.85 -18.50
N GLN A 230 14.90 -15.65 -17.70
CA GLN A 230 14.77 -14.50 -16.81
C GLN A 230 15.82 -14.54 -15.69
N LEU A 231 16.06 -15.70 -15.08
CA LEU A 231 17.11 -15.87 -14.08
C LEU A 231 18.51 -15.69 -14.68
N LEU A 232 18.71 -16.14 -15.92
CA LEU A 232 20.00 -16.08 -16.61
C LEU A 232 20.25 -14.73 -17.31
N SER A 233 19.30 -13.79 -17.27
CA SER A 233 19.34 -12.56 -18.09
C SER A 233 20.29 -11.47 -17.59
N GLY A 234 20.91 -11.60 -16.41
CA GLY A 234 21.61 -10.49 -15.75
C GLY A 234 23.01 -10.80 -15.25
N ASP A 235 23.89 -9.81 -15.36
CA ASP A 235 25.04 -9.61 -14.47
C ASP A 235 24.50 -9.25 -13.07
N ILE A 236 23.92 -10.24 -12.35
CA ILE A 236 23.25 -10.04 -11.05
C ILE A 236 24.20 -9.47 -9.97
N LEU A 237 25.52 -9.52 -10.15
CA LEU A 237 26.46 -8.81 -9.30
C LEU A 237 27.32 -7.90 -10.16
N LEU A 238 27.02 -6.60 -10.12
CA LEU A 238 27.78 -5.57 -10.81
C LEU A 238 29.08 -5.29 -10.06
N THR A 239 30.18 -5.19 -10.81
CA THR A 239 31.40 -4.59 -10.27
C THR A 239 31.19 -3.09 -10.01
N GLU A 240 32.07 -2.48 -9.21
CA GLU A 240 32.02 -1.04 -8.95
C GLU A 240 32.10 -0.22 -10.22
N GLU A 241 32.99 -0.62 -11.12
CA GLU A 241 33.20 0.03 -12.41
C GLU A 241 31.95 -0.10 -13.29
N GLN A 242 31.36 -1.30 -13.39
CA GLN A 242 30.13 -1.51 -14.16
C GLN A 242 28.97 -0.70 -13.60
N PHE A 243 28.79 -0.70 -12.27
CA PHE A 243 27.76 0.08 -11.60
C PHE A 243 27.96 1.58 -11.85
N THR A 244 29.16 2.09 -11.60
CA THR A 244 29.49 3.52 -11.75
C THR A 244 29.29 3.98 -13.19
N ASN A 245 29.79 3.21 -14.16
CA ASN A 245 29.62 3.53 -15.58
C ASN A 245 28.14 3.54 -15.97
N LYS A 246 27.36 2.56 -15.52
CA LYS A 246 25.95 2.45 -15.90
C LYS A 246 25.09 3.53 -15.25
N VAL A 247 25.29 3.81 -13.95
CA VAL A 247 24.59 4.89 -13.26
C VAL A 247 24.95 6.24 -13.88
N THR A 248 26.22 6.45 -14.22
CA THR A 248 26.66 7.68 -14.91
C THR A 248 25.86 7.86 -16.21
N GLU A 249 25.79 6.83 -17.06
CA GLU A 249 25.01 6.84 -18.29
C GLU A 249 23.53 7.17 -18.05
N LEU A 250 22.92 6.56 -17.03
CA LEU A 250 21.51 6.77 -16.67
C LEU A 250 21.26 8.19 -16.17
N LEU A 251 22.10 8.73 -15.28
CA LEU A 251 21.99 10.11 -14.80
C LEU A 251 22.14 11.14 -15.93
N GLN A 252 23.02 10.86 -16.91
CA GLN A 252 23.20 11.74 -18.06
C GLN A 252 22.00 11.71 -19.01
N SER A 253 21.45 10.52 -19.26
CA SER A 253 20.37 10.34 -20.24
C SER A 253 19.00 10.75 -19.71
N SER A 254 18.68 10.41 -18.46
CA SER A 254 17.41 10.74 -17.82
C SER A 254 17.36 12.17 -17.30
N LEU A 255 18.39 12.58 -16.54
CA LEU A 255 18.36 13.84 -15.78
C LEU A 255 19.23 14.95 -16.38
N LEU A 256 19.87 14.70 -17.54
CA LEU A 256 20.75 15.64 -18.24
C LEU A 256 21.90 16.19 -17.36
N ILE A 257 22.34 15.39 -16.38
CA ILE A 257 23.46 15.75 -15.49
C ILE A 257 24.77 15.68 -16.27
N SER A 258 25.71 16.59 -15.98
CA SER A 258 27.01 16.57 -16.65
C SER A 258 27.78 15.27 -16.35
N LYS A 259 28.64 14.82 -17.26
CA LYS A 259 29.38 13.56 -17.07
C LYS A 259 30.17 13.52 -15.77
N GLU A 260 30.91 14.60 -15.49
CA GLU A 260 31.75 14.72 -14.30
C GLU A 260 30.92 14.66 -13.00
N ASP A 261 29.75 15.30 -13.00
CA ASP A 261 28.85 15.31 -11.86
C ASP A 261 28.15 13.96 -11.68
N ALA A 262 27.74 13.33 -12.78
CA ALA A 262 27.12 12.03 -12.80
C ALA A 262 28.09 10.95 -12.27
N GLU A 263 29.36 10.98 -12.68
CA GLU A 263 30.39 10.08 -12.15
C GLU A 263 30.60 10.28 -10.64
N ALA A 264 30.68 11.54 -10.18
CA ALA A 264 30.85 11.85 -8.76
C ALA A 264 29.63 11.41 -7.92
N ILE A 265 28.42 11.60 -8.42
CA ILE A 265 27.18 11.16 -7.75
C ILE A 265 27.07 9.64 -7.76
N ALA A 266 27.43 8.98 -8.86
CA ALA A 266 27.43 7.52 -8.96
C ALA A 266 28.32 6.88 -7.88
N GLY A 267 29.48 7.48 -7.60
CA GLY A 267 30.38 7.06 -6.52
C GLY A 267 29.87 7.33 -5.10
N GLN A 268 28.84 8.18 -4.93
CA GLN A 268 28.20 8.45 -3.64
C GLN A 268 26.99 7.55 -3.35
N PHE A 269 26.51 6.81 -4.34
CA PHE A 269 25.38 5.91 -4.12
C PHE A 269 25.77 4.75 -3.23
N ILE A 270 24.92 4.48 -2.23
CA ILE A 270 25.05 3.30 -1.38
C ILE A 270 24.94 2.06 -2.27
N ARG A 271 26.04 1.32 -2.38
CA ARG A 271 26.11 0.09 -3.18
C ARG A 271 25.52 -1.12 -2.46
N ALA A 272 25.28 -1.03 -1.14
CA ALA A 272 24.65 -2.09 -0.37
C ALA A 272 23.21 -2.31 -0.86
N GLY A 273 22.90 -3.52 -1.35
CA GLY A 273 21.60 -3.85 -1.96
C GLY A 273 21.53 -3.57 -3.47
N ILE A 274 22.13 -2.48 -3.96
CA ILE A 274 22.11 -2.08 -5.39
C ILE A 274 23.22 -2.75 -6.21
N GLY A 275 24.37 -3.07 -5.60
CA GLY A 275 25.46 -3.84 -6.23
C GLY A 275 25.09 -5.29 -6.58
N SER A 276 23.82 -5.65 -6.38
CA SER A 276 23.24 -6.95 -6.69
C SER A 276 22.07 -6.89 -7.69
N MET A 277 21.76 -5.71 -8.22
CA MET A 277 20.83 -5.57 -9.35
C MET A 277 21.54 -5.90 -10.67
N SER A 278 20.83 -6.51 -11.61
CA SER A 278 21.35 -6.60 -12.98
C SER A 278 21.36 -5.21 -13.65
N ILE A 279 22.08 -5.08 -14.77
CA ILE A 279 22.03 -3.85 -15.60
C ILE A 279 20.58 -3.53 -15.98
N THR A 280 19.81 -4.53 -16.41
CA THR A 280 18.42 -4.37 -16.81
C THR A 280 17.53 -3.91 -15.66
N ASP A 281 17.73 -4.47 -14.46
CA ASP A 281 16.96 -4.06 -13.27
C ASP A 281 17.30 -2.62 -12.87
N LEU A 282 18.57 -2.23 -12.98
CA LEU A 282 19.02 -0.87 -12.73
C LEU A 282 18.42 0.12 -13.73
N GLU A 283 18.42 -0.22 -15.03
CA GLU A 283 17.75 0.58 -16.07
C GLU A 283 16.26 0.74 -15.81
N SER A 284 15.58 -0.36 -15.46
CA SER A 284 14.14 -0.36 -15.14
C SER A 284 13.84 0.50 -13.91
N LEU A 285 14.67 0.40 -12.87
CA LEU A 285 14.56 1.21 -11.66
C LEU A 285 14.70 2.70 -11.98
N PHE A 286 15.77 3.09 -12.66
CA PHE A 286 15.99 4.49 -13.04
C PHE A 286 14.86 5.02 -13.91
N SER A 287 14.45 4.27 -14.94
CA SER A 287 13.33 4.66 -15.82
C SER A 287 12.03 4.85 -15.03
N ASN A 288 11.74 3.99 -14.05
CA ASN A 288 10.57 4.14 -13.20
C ASN A 288 10.67 5.38 -12.32
N LEU A 289 11.75 5.54 -11.55
CA LEU A 289 11.92 6.66 -10.62
C LEU A 289 11.94 8.01 -11.35
N ASP A 290 12.64 8.08 -12.48
CA ASP A 290 12.64 9.23 -13.39
C ASP A 290 11.22 9.55 -13.87
N GLY A 291 10.49 8.54 -14.37
CA GLY A 291 9.10 8.68 -14.77
C GLY A 291 8.16 9.15 -13.65
N GLN A 292 8.41 8.76 -12.39
CA GLN A 292 7.63 9.26 -11.24
C GLN A 292 7.86 10.75 -11.00
N VAL A 293 9.12 11.20 -11.05
CA VAL A 293 9.49 12.62 -10.88
C VAL A 293 8.96 13.44 -12.03
N ASP A 294 9.21 13.02 -13.27
CA ASP A 294 8.73 13.68 -14.49
C ASP A 294 7.21 13.81 -14.50
N GLY A 295 6.48 12.73 -14.19
CA GLY A 295 5.02 12.75 -14.13
C GLY A 295 4.48 13.77 -13.12
N MET A 296 5.13 13.89 -11.95
CA MET A 296 4.77 14.88 -10.93
C MET A 296 5.00 16.32 -11.43
N TYR A 297 6.18 16.61 -12.00
CA TYR A 297 6.50 17.94 -12.50
C TYR A 297 5.67 18.32 -13.74
N ALA A 298 5.39 17.39 -14.64
CA ALA A 298 4.52 17.60 -15.80
C ALA A 298 3.09 17.94 -15.37
N TYR A 299 2.55 17.22 -14.38
CA TYR A 299 1.25 17.55 -13.79
C TYR A 299 1.26 18.96 -13.17
N ALA A 300 2.29 19.30 -12.39
CA ALA A 300 2.39 20.62 -11.77
C ALA A 300 2.52 21.75 -12.81
N GLN A 301 3.26 21.52 -13.89
CA GLN A 301 3.37 22.46 -15.00
C GLN A 301 2.01 22.70 -15.67
N ALA A 302 1.26 21.63 -15.97
CA ALA A 302 -0.05 21.72 -16.60
C ALA A 302 -1.08 22.48 -15.75
N ASN A 303 -0.90 22.48 -14.42
CA ASN A 303 -1.78 23.15 -13.47
C ASN A 303 -1.23 24.50 -12.96
N GLY A 304 -0.12 25.01 -13.51
CA GLY A 304 0.46 26.29 -13.10
C GLY A 304 0.99 26.31 -11.66
N GLN A 305 1.44 25.17 -11.15
CA GLN A 305 1.88 24.97 -9.77
C GLN A 305 3.41 25.09 -9.58
N LEU A 306 4.15 25.40 -10.65
CA LEU A 306 5.60 25.63 -10.60
C LEU A 306 5.91 27.08 -10.19
N SER A 307 7.15 27.31 -9.74
CA SER A 307 7.68 28.65 -9.50
C SER A 307 9.00 28.85 -10.25
N ALA A 308 9.49 30.09 -10.34
CA ALA A 308 10.78 30.37 -10.97
C ALA A 308 11.95 29.67 -10.25
N THR A 309 11.80 29.34 -8.97
CA THR A 309 12.83 28.69 -8.14
C THR A 309 12.58 27.20 -7.94
N VAL A 310 11.44 26.67 -8.39
CA VAL A 310 11.08 25.26 -8.25
C VAL A 310 10.56 24.76 -9.59
N THR A 311 11.49 24.20 -10.36
CA THR A 311 11.27 23.50 -11.62
C THR A 311 12.08 22.21 -11.60
N LEU A 312 11.76 21.24 -12.45
CA LEU A 312 12.52 19.99 -12.53
C LEU A 312 14.02 20.24 -12.68
N ALA A 313 14.40 21.07 -13.66
CA ALA A 313 15.80 21.44 -13.89
C ALA A 313 16.44 22.06 -12.65
N LYS A 314 15.72 22.97 -11.97
CA LYS A 314 16.26 23.63 -10.78
C LYS A 314 16.43 22.68 -9.60
N SER A 315 15.48 21.76 -9.41
CA SER A 315 15.56 20.76 -8.35
C SER A 315 16.67 19.72 -8.60
N ILE A 316 16.93 19.37 -9.86
CA ILE A 316 18.11 18.57 -10.24
C ILE A 316 19.40 19.34 -9.93
N GLU A 317 19.52 20.60 -10.36
CA GLU A 317 20.69 21.44 -10.09
C GLU A 317 20.99 21.55 -8.59
N ASP A 318 19.96 21.80 -7.78
CA ASP A 318 20.10 21.98 -6.34
C ASP A 318 20.49 20.65 -5.66
N MET A 319 19.96 19.51 -6.13
CA MET A 319 20.36 18.19 -5.65
C MET A 319 21.81 17.87 -5.99
N VAL A 320 22.23 18.15 -7.23
CA VAL A 320 23.64 18.00 -7.67
C VAL A 320 24.55 18.90 -6.82
N ALA A 321 24.18 20.16 -6.60
CA ALA A 321 24.96 21.09 -5.80
C ALA A 321 25.08 20.63 -4.33
N LEU A 322 24.00 20.10 -3.75
CA LEU A 322 23.99 19.54 -2.40
C LEU A 322 24.98 18.38 -2.25
N LEU A 323 25.02 17.46 -3.23
CA LEU A 323 25.95 16.32 -3.21
C LEU A 323 27.40 16.72 -3.52
N LYS A 324 27.62 17.70 -4.40
CA LYS A 324 28.94 18.30 -4.62
C LYS A 324 29.54 18.91 -3.36
N ASN A 325 28.72 19.62 -2.60
CA ASN A 325 29.15 20.26 -1.36
C ASN A 325 29.39 19.26 -0.22
N ASN A 326 28.96 18.00 -0.37
CA ASN A 326 29.10 16.96 0.64
C ASN A 326 29.64 15.66 -0.01
N PRO A 327 30.89 15.64 -0.50
CA PRO A 327 31.39 14.55 -1.34
C PRO A 327 31.53 13.20 -0.62
N THR A 328 31.51 13.20 0.72
CA THR A 328 31.58 11.98 1.54
C THR A 328 30.20 11.50 2.00
N ARG A 329 29.12 12.16 1.56
CA ARG A 329 27.76 11.78 1.94
C ARG A 329 27.33 10.60 1.09
N GLU A 330 27.08 9.47 1.74
CA GLU A 330 26.39 8.35 1.11
C GLU A 330 24.90 8.65 0.96
N ILE A 331 24.31 8.23 -0.16
CA ILE A 331 22.88 8.40 -0.45
C ILE A 331 22.33 7.18 -1.20
N SER A 332 21.07 6.79 -0.98
CA SER A 332 20.42 5.78 -1.84
C SER A 332 19.90 6.40 -3.14
N ILE A 333 19.60 5.57 -4.14
CA ILE A 333 18.94 6.04 -5.36
C ILE A 333 17.56 6.63 -4.99
N SER A 334 16.81 5.97 -4.11
CA SER A 334 15.52 6.48 -3.62
C SER A 334 15.61 7.88 -3.01
N ALA A 335 16.60 8.13 -2.14
CA ALA A 335 16.77 9.41 -1.48
C ALA A 335 17.21 10.50 -2.45
N PHE A 336 17.98 10.16 -3.48
CA PHE A 336 18.35 11.09 -4.55
C PHE A 336 17.12 11.56 -5.34
N PHE A 337 16.30 10.64 -5.85
CA PHE A 337 15.08 11.01 -6.56
C PHE A 337 14.07 11.71 -5.63
N ALA A 338 13.98 11.31 -4.36
CA ALA A 338 13.12 11.98 -3.37
C ALA A 338 13.56 13.43 -3.14
N GLY A 339 14.87 13.69 -3.13
CA GLY A 339 15.45 15.03 -3.06
C GLY A 339 15.08 15.92 -4.24
N ILE A 340 14.89 15.36 -5.43
CA ILE A 340 14.42 16.09 -6.62
C ILE A 340 12.90 16.36 -6.55
N ALA A 341 12.14 15.41 -5.99
CA ALA A 341 10.69 15.51 -5.88
C ALA A 341 10.21 16.45 -4.76
N LYS A 342 10.84 16.37 -3.58
CA LYS A 342 10.43 17.07 -2.35
C LYS A 342 10.20 18.59 -2.53
N PRO A 343 11.07 19.35 -3.23
CA PRO A 343 10.90 20.80 -3.39
C PRO A 343 9.54 21.21 -3.97
N LEU A 344 8.96 20.40 -4.85
CA LEU A 344 7.66 20.70 -5.44
C LEU A 344 6.51 20.53 -4.44
N THR A 345 6.60 19.55 -3.54
CA THR A 345 5.67 19.38 -2.42
C THR A 345 5.80 20.52 -1.42
N ASP A 346 7.04 20.86 -1.04
CA ASP A 346 7.33 21.95 -0.12
C ASP A 346 6.77 23.29 -0.65
N LEU A 347 6.90 23.55 -1.95
CA LEU A 347 6.33 24.73 -2.59
C LEU A 347 4.81 24.83 -2.40
N GLN A 348 4.06 23.73 -2.54
CA GLN A 348 2.60 23.78 -2.40
C GLN A 348 2.18 24.05 -0.96
N ILE A 349 2.88 23.45 0.00
CA ILE A 349 2.67 23.69 1.42
C ILE A 349 2.99 25.15 1.76
N ASP A 350 4.13 25.68 1.29
CA ASP A 350 4.51 27.08 1.49
C ASP A 350 3.56 28.06 0.82
N THR A 351 3.07 27.75 -0.37
CA THR A 351 2.09 28.58 -1.09
C THR A 351 0.77 28.71 -0.31
N LEU A 352 0.31 27.61 0.30
CA LEU A 352 -0.86 27.66 1.18
C LEU A 352 -0.58 28.53 2.40
N VAL A 353 0.49 28.24 3.15
CA VAL A 353 0.77 28.92 4.43
C VAL A 353 1.06 30.41 4.24
N SER A 354 1.86 30.78 3.23
CA SER A 354 2.17 32.18 2.94
C SER A 354 0.92 32.99 2.58
N GLY A 355 -0.01 32.42 1.80
CA GLY A 355 -1.28 33.06 1.46
C GLY A 355 -2.21 33.33 2.66
N LEU A 356 -1.94 32.72 3.81
CA LEU A 356 -2.73 32.86 5.06
C LEU A 356 -2.06 33.77 6.09
N LYS A 357 -0.78 34.12 5.91
CA LYS A 357 -0.02 34.96 6.85
C LYS A 357 -0.59 36.37 6.95
N ASP A 358 -1.02 36.94 5.82
CA ASP A 358 -1.53 38.31 5.75
C ASP A 358 -2.86 38.50 6.51
N GLN A 359 -3.59 37.42 6.76
CA GLN A 359 -4.89 37.42 7.44
C GLN A 359 -4.83 36.83 8.86
N LYS A 360 -3.63 36.54 9.40
CA LYS A 360 -3.40 35.87 10.70
C LYS A 360 -4.20 34.56 10.87
N GLN A 361 -4.52 33.89 9.76
CA GLN A 361 -5.26 32.63 9.77
C GLN A 361 -4.36 31.44 10.13
N SER A 362 -3.04 31.57 9.97
CA SER A 362 -2.10 30.48 10.31
C SER A 362 -1.68 30.51 11.77
N GLN A 363 -1.89 29.38 12.45
CA GLN A 363 -1.34 29.10 13.79
C GLN A 363 -0.11 28.17 13.73
N VAL A 364 0.33 27.81 12.52
CA VAL A 364 1.47 26.91 12.29
C VAL A 364 2.76 27.71 12.47
N SER A 365 3.58 27.33 13.44
CA SER A 365 4.92 27.91 13.59
C SER A 365 5.87 27.45 12.48
N GLU A 366 6.93 28.21 12.22
CA GLU A 366 7.95 27.82 11.23
C GLU A 366 8.58 26.45 11.56
N GLN A 367 8.79 26.15 12.83
CA GLN A 367 9.34 24.86 13.25
C GLN A 367 8.37 23.70 12.96
N GLU A 368 7.06 23.89 13.18
CA GLU A 368 6.06 22.87 12.85
C GLU A 368 5.93 22.69 11.35
N LEU A 369 6.00 23.78 10.58
CA LEU A 369 5.97 23.75 9.13
C LEU A 369 7.12 22.90 8.56
N GLU A 370 8.33 23.13 9.04
CA GLU A 370 9.50 22.36 8.60
C GLU A 370 9.40 20.87 8.97
N ARG A 371 8.86 20.54 10.15
CA ARG A 371 8.60 19.13 10.51
C ARG A 371 7.57 18.46 9.60
N ILE A 372 6.54 19.19 9.18
CA ILE A 372 5.53 18.65 8.25
C ILE A 372 6.14 18.41 6.87
N LYS A 373 6.96 19.34 6.37
CA LYS A 373 7.71 19.15 5.11
C LYS A 373 8.69 17.99 5.18
N GLU A 374 9.36 17.80 6.32
CA GLU A 374 10.24 16.66 6.56
C GLU A 374 9.46 15.33 6.53
N SER A 375 8.30 15.27 7.20
CA SER A 375 7.39 14.11 7.13
C SER A 375 6.97 13.81 5.69
N ALA A 376 6.56 14.84 4.95
CA ALA A 376 6.18 14.75 3.53
C ALA A 376 7.32 14.19 2.67
N GLY A 377 8.54 14.69 2.88
CA GLY A 377 9.74 14.21 2.19
C GLY A 377 10.05 12.75 2.50
N ASN A 378 9.92 12.34 3.76
CA ASN A 378 10.12 10.95 4.18
C ASN A 378 9.10 10.01 3.53
N ASP A 379 7.83 10.41 3.39
CA ASP A 379 6.81 9.61 2.71
C ASP A 379 7.14 9.38 1.23
N ILE A 380 7.66 10.42 0.54
CA ILE A 380 8.13 10.32 -0.85
C ILE A 380 9.33 9.38 -0.93
N GLU A 381 10.28 9.50 -0.01
CA GLU A 381 11.45 8.62 0.05
C GLU A 381 11.04 7.17 0.28
N VAL A 382 10.13 6.89 1.22
CA VAL A 382 9.60 5.55 1.48
C VAL A 382 8.93 4.99 0.24
N LEU A 383 8.18 5.79 -0.52
CA LEU A 383 7.60 5.35 -1.79
C LEU A 383 8.68 4.92 -2.78
N PHE A 384 9.75 5.69 -2.94
CA PHE A 384 10.87 5.34 -3.80
C PHE A 384 11.67 4.14 -3.31
N GLN A 385 11.83 3.97 -1.99
CA GLN A 385 12.42 2.76 -1.40
C GLN A 385 11.59 1.51 -1.73
N LYS A 386 10.27 1.61 -1.86
CA LYS A 386 9.43 0.47 -2.31
C LYS A 386 9.71 0.09 -3.76
N TYR A 387 9.90 1.07 -4.65
CA TYR A 387 10.30 0.81 -6.03
C TYR A 387 11.72 0.25 -6.13
N GLU A 388 12.68 0.85 -5.41
CA GLU A 388 14.07 0.39 -5.35
C GLU A 388 14.18 -1.01 -4.76
N SER A 389 13.45 -1.28 -3.68
CA SER A 389 13.40 -2.62 -3.14
C SER A 389 12.75 -3.57 -4.12
N GLY A 390 11.80 -3.14 -4.98
CA GLY A 390 11.06 -3.95 -5.96
C GLY A 390 9.78 -4.57 -5.41
N GLN A 391 9.15 -3.94 -4.42
CA GLN A 391 7.85 -4.34 -3.89
C GLN A 391 6.76 -4.23 -4.95
N ASP A 392 5.76 -5.11 -4.90
CA ASP A 392 4.58 -4.95 -5.75
C ASP A 392 3.81 -3.68 -5.36
N MET A 393 3.71 -2.78 -6.34
CA MET A 393 3.01 -1.51 -6.23
C MET A 393 1.64 -1.55 -6.91
N SER A 394 1.19 -2.72 -7.37
CA SER A 394 -0.12 -2.90 -7.99
C SER A 394 -1.24 -2.40 -7.08
N GLY A 395 -2.15 -1.59 -7.65
CA GLY A 395 -3.26 -0.99 -6.90
C GLY A 395 -2.88 0.16 -5.94
N GLN A 396 -1.59 0.50 -5.78
CA GLN A 396 -1.18 1.68 -5.01
C GLN A 396 -1.11 2.93 -5.90
N LYS A 397 -1.36 4.11 -5.31
CA LYS A 397 -1.16 5.38 -6.00
C LYS A 397 0.32 5.62 -6.29
N ASN A 398 0.63 6.01 -7.51
CA ASN A 398 1.97 6.46 -7.90
C ASN A 398 2.26 7.89 -7.38
N LEU A 399 3.47 8.42 -7.59
CA LEU A 399 3.85 9.73 -7.03
C LEU A 399 2.99 10.86 -7.60
N GLN A 400 2.76 10.88 -8.91
CA GLN A 400 1.91 11.88 -9.56
C GLN A 400 0.49 11.89 -8.95
N GLN A 401 -0.13 10.72 -8.75
CA GLN A 401 -1.47 10.59 -8.17
C GLN A 401 -1.51 11.02 -6.69
N ARG A 402 -0.45 10.75 -5.94
CA ARG A 402 -0.30 11.23 -4.55
C ARG A 402 -0.18 12.74 -4.50
N TYR A 403 0.60 13.34 -5.40
CA TYR A 403 0.73 14.78 -5.56
C TYR A 403 -0.56 15.47 -6.01
N GLU A 404 -1.29 14.87 -6.96
CA GLU A 404 -2.63 15.31 -7.36
C GLU A 404 -3.60 15.29 -6.16
N THR A 405 -3.58 14.20 -5.37
CA THR A 405 -4.37 14.09 -4.14
C THR A 405 -4.01 15.19 -3.14
N LEU A 406 -2.71 15.43 -2.93
CA LEU A 406 -2.21 16.48 -2.03
C LEU A 406 -2.72 17.85 -2.45
N THR A 407 -2.47 18.25 -3.69
CA THR A 407 -2.86 19.57 -4.20
C THR A 407 -4.37 19.76 -4.18
N GLY A 408 -5.15 18.73 -4.51
CA GLY A 408 -6.61 18.75 -4.39
C GLY A 408 -7.09 18.95 -2.95
N ASN A 409 -6.47 18.26 -1.98
CA ASN A 409 -6.82 18.40 -0.56
C ASN A 409 -6.39 19.77 0.01
N LEU A 410 -5.21 20.26 -0.37
CA LEU A 410 -4.74 21.61 0.00
C LEU A 410 -5.67 22.69 -0.58
N ALA A 411 -6.17 22.52 -1.81
CA ALA A 411 -7.13 23.45 -2.41
C ALA A 411 -8.47 23.48 -1.66
N LYS A 412 -9.00 22.32 -1.25
CA LYS A 412 -10.21 22.25 -0.40
C LYS A 412 -10.00 22.93 0.94
N LEU A 413 -8.84 22.69 1.58
CA LEU A 413 -8.47 23.37 2.82
C LEU A 413 -8.38 24.89 2.60
N LYS A 414 -7.72 25.35 1.55
CA LYS A 414 -7.66 26.77 1.20
C LYS A 414 -9.04 27.40 1.05
N ALA A 415 -9.95 26.73 0.34
CA ALA A 415 -11.32 27.21 0.16
C ALA A 415 -12.04 27.37 1.52
N ARG A 416 -11.93 26.38 2.40
CA ARG A 416 -12.49 26.45 3.77
C ARG A 416 -11.91 27.60 4.58
N LEU A 417 -10.59 27.75 4.58
CA LEU A 417 -9.91 28.80 5.33
C LEU A 417 -10.24 30.21 4.78
N GLY A 418 -10.65 30.29 3.52
CA GLY A 418 -11.12 31.53 2.89
C GLY A 418 -12.50 32.01 3.35
N ASN A 419 -13.27 31.22 4.11
CA ASN A 419 -14.61 31.57 4.59
C ASN A 419 -14.62 32.56 5.77
N VAL A 420 -13.50 33.22 6.07
CA VAL A 420 -13.42 34.21 7.15
C VAL A 420 -14.37 35.38 6.90
N SER A 421 -15.22 35.67 7.89
CA SER A 421 -16.12 36.83 7.88
C SER A 421 -15.39 38.14 8.15
N GLN A 422 -15.95 39.27 7.67
CA GLN A 422 -15.39 40.59 7.96
C GLN A 422 -15.35 40.87 9.48
N LYS A 423 -16.33 40.37 10.22
CA LYS A 423 -16.39 40.48 11.69
C LYS A 423 -15.19 39.81 12.35
N GLU A 424 -14.80 38.61 11.91
CA GLU A 424 -13.62 37.92 12.45
C GLU A 424 -12.32 38.70 12.20
N LEU A 425 -12.20 39.37 11.05
CA LEU A 425 -11.06 40.22 10.71
C LEU A 425 -11.03 41.47 11.60
N ASP A 426 -12.17 42.16 11.73
CA ASP A 426 -12.31 43.39 12.51
C ASP A 426 -12.06 43.14 14.01
N ASP A 427 -12.56 42.02 14.54
CA ASP A 427 -12.38 41.60 15.93
C ASP A 427 -10.99 40.97 16.19
N ASN A 428 -10.19 40.76 15.15
CA ASN A 428 -8.90 40.04 15.20
C ASN A 428 -9.05 38.67 15.92
N LYS A 429 -10.15 37.97 15.63
CA LYS A 429 -10.54 36.72 16.28
C LYS A 429 -11.07 35.72 15.24
N ILE A 430 -10.14 35.08 14.54
CA ILE A 430 -10.44 34.04 13.55
C ILE A 430 -11.04 32.82 14.27
N LEU A 431 -12.16 32.31 13.75
CA LEU A 431 -12.79 31.10 14.24
C LEU A 431 -11.92 29.87 13.97
N ALA A 432 -12.07 28.84 14.80
CA ALA A 432 -11.20 27.66 14.74
C ALA A 432 -11.33 26.89 13.41
N GLU A 433 -12.51 26.91 12.79
CA GLU A 433 -12.80 26.33 11.47
C GLU A 433 -12.11 27.06 10.30
N HIS A 434 -11.81 28.35 10.48
CA HIS A 434 -11.16 29.21 9.49
C HIS A 434 -9.67 29.44 9.76
N ALA A 435 -9.16 28.91 10.88
CA ALA A 435 -7.74 28.92 11.21
C ALA A 435 -7.04 27.65 10.71
N LEU A 436 -5.83 27.80 10.17
CA LEU A 436 -4.97 26.68 9.84
C LEU A 436 -4.24 26.21 11.10
N SER A 437 -4.45 24.95 11.46
CA SER A 437 -3.69 24.26 12.50
C SER A 437 -2.64 23.31 11.92
N SER A 438 -1.55 23.08 12.65
CA SER A 438 -0.49 22.14 12.26
C SER A 438 -1.05 20.72 12.03
N ARG A 439 -2.06 20.35 12.82
CA ARG A 439 -2.76 19.08 12.69
C ARG A 439 -3.53 18.94 11.37
N ASP A 440 -4.19 20.01 10.91
CA ASP A 440 -4.91 19.98 9.63
C ASP A 440 -3.94 19.79 8.47
N LEU A 441 -2.83 20.52 8.49
CA LEU A 441 -1.81 20.45 7.45
C LEU A 441 -1.09 19.09 7.43
N LEU A 442 -0.71 18.57 8.60
CA LEU A 442 -0.12 17.24 8.73
C LEU A 442 -1.07 16.14 8.24
N SER A 443 -2.33 16.17 8.69
CA SER A 443 -3.33 15.16 8.29
C SER A 443 -3.58 15.14 6.78
N ILE A 444 -3.60 16.30 6.13
CA ILE A 444 -3.72 16.37 4.66
C ILE A 444 -2.48 15.80 3.98
N THR A 445 -1.30 16.15 4.50
CA THR A 445 -0.02 15.72 3.92
C THR A 445 0.13 14.21 4.00
N ASP A 446 -0.04 13.63 5.19
CA ASP A 446 0.10 12.18 5.43
C ASP A 446 -0.98 11.37 4.67
N ALA A 447 -2.24 11.82 4.69
CA ALA A 447 -3.32 11.13 3.98
C ALA A 447 -3.12 11.12 2.45
N SER A 448 -2.41 12.12 1.92
CA SER A 448 -2.16 12.28 0.49
C SER A 448 -0.88 11.58 0.04
N LEU A 449 0.22 11.75 0.77
CA LEU A 449 1.55 11.28 0.40
C LEU A 449 1.88 9.91 0.95
N ALA A 450 1.60 9.61 2.23
CA ALA A 450 1.75 8.24 2.75
C ALA A 450 0.74 7.28 2.09
N ASN A 451 -0.42 7.82 1.66
CA ASN A 451 -1.54 7.09 1.06
C ASN A 451 -2.03 5.93 1.96
N ARG A 452 -1.93 6.11 3.29
CA ARG A 452 -2.38 5.11 4.25
C ARG A 452 -3.88 5.27 4.50
N PHE A 453 -4.60 4.15 4.52
CA PHE A 453 -6.06 4.14 4.65
C PHE A 453 -6.54 4.79 5.95
N ASP A 454 -5.82 4.57 7.05
CA ASP A 454 -6.11 5.15 8.34
C ASP A 454 -6.01 6.69 8.34
N GLU A 455 -5.00 7.25 7.69
CA GLU A 455 -4.85 8.70 7.54
C GLU A 455 -5.95 9.30 6.66
N GLN A 456 -6.40 8.58 5.62
CA GLN A 456 -7.54 9.00 4.79
C GLN A 456 -8.86 9.02 5.58
N VAL A 457 -9.07 8.03 6.45
CA VAL A 457 -10.25 8.01 7.35
C VAL A 457 -10.17 9.15 8.37
N LEU A 458 -8.99 9.42 8.93
CA LEU A 458 -8.77 10.52 9.86
C LEU A 458 -9.02 11.88 9.21
N LEU A 459 -8.55 12.08 7.97
CA LEU A 459 -8.83 13.28 7.18
C LEU A 459 -10.33 13.47 6.98
N ALA A 460 -11.05 12.44 6.52
CA ALA A 460 -12.50 12.50 6.30
C ALA A 460 -13.29 12.79 7.60
N LEU A 461 -12.85 12.23 8.74
CA LEU A 461 -13.46 12.52 10.04
C LEU A 461 -13.16 13.97 10.48
N ASN A 462 -11.95 14.48 10.21
CA ASN A 462 -11.59 15.85 10.51
C ASN A 462 -12.39 16.85 9.66
N GLU A 463 -12.56 16.60 8.37
CA GLU A 463 -13.42 17.40 7.49
C GLU A 463 -14.86 17.46 8.01
N ARG A 464 -15.42 16.31 8.40
CA ARG A 464 -16.77 16.23 9.01
C ARG A 464 -16.83 17.00 10.33
N ARG A 465 -15.81 16.91 11.17
CA ARG A 465 -15.73 17.64 12.44
C ARG A 465 -15.79 19.15 12.21
N VAL A 466 -14.99 19.66 11.27
CA VAL A 466 -14.93 21.09 10.97
C VAL A 466 -16.23 21.59 10.33
N ASN A 467 -16.81 20.86 9.37
CA ASN A 467 -18.10 21.26 8.77
C ASN A 467 -19.24 21.33 9.81
N ARG A 468 -19.25 20.41 10.78
CA ARG A 468 -20.22 20.44 11.89
C ARG A 468 -19.98 21.61 12.84
N LEU A 469 -18.71 21.97 13.06
CA LEU A 469 -18.33 23.10 13.89
C LEU A 469 -18.83 24.42 13.29
N GLU A 470 -18.57 24.64 11.99
CA GLU A 470 -19.00 25.81 11.22
C GLU A 470 -20.54 25.97 11.29
N LYS A 471 -21.29 24.93 10.90
CA LYS A 471 -22.77 24.93 10.99
C LYS A 471 -23.30 25.17 12.40
N ARG A 472 -22.63 24.62 13.42
CA ARG A 472 -23.02 24.83 14.82
C ARG A 472 -22.82 26.28 15.22
N ASN A 473 -21.73 26.91 14.79
CA ASN A 473 -21.46 28.32 15.09
C ASN A 473 -22.42 29.23 14.32
N GLU A 474 -22.74 28.95 13.06
CA GLU A 474 -23.80 29.65 12.30
C GLU A 474 -25.16 29.61 13.03
N VAL A 475 -25.63 28.42 13.41
CA VAL A 475 -26.90 28.27 14.13
C VAL A 475 -26.88 28.95 15.50
N LYS A 476 -25.72 28.97 16.16
CA LYS A 476 -25.55 29.66 17.45
C LYS A 476 -25.67 31.17 17.29
N ASP A 477 -25.07 31.74 16.26
CA ASP A 477 -25.15 33.18 15.98
C ASP A 477 -26.59 33.57 15.59
N ASP A 478 -27.24 32.79 14.72
CA ASP A 478 -28.68 32.94 14.41
C ASP A 478 -29.55 32.92 15.69
N LEU A 479 -29.29 31.95 16.58
CA LEU A 479 -30.04 31.80 17.81
C LEU A 479 -29.84 33.00 18.74
N GLN A 480 -28.63 33.56 18.80
CA GLN A 480 -28.31 34.74 19.59
C GLN A 480 -29.09 35.96 19.08
N ASP A 481 -29.16 36.14 17.77
CA ASP A 481 -29.92 37.23 17.14
C ASP A 481 -31.43 37.07 17.37
N LEU A 482 -31.99 35.87 17.15
CA LEU A 482 -33.41 35.58 17.38
C LEU A 482 -33.79 35.75 18.86
N THR A 483 -32.90 35.34 19.78
CA THR A 483 -33.12 35.52 21.22
C THR A 483 -33.10 36.99 21.63
N ALA A 484 -32.19 37.78 21.05
CA ALA A 484 -32.14 39.23 21.26
C ALA A 484 -33.44 39.89 20.81
N ARG A 485 -33.92 39.55 19.60
CA ARG A 485 -35.23 40.01 19.07
C ARG A 485 -36.38 39.64 19.99
N LEU A 486 -36.41 38.39 20.47
CA LEU A 486 -37.47 37.89 21.35
C LEU A 486 -37.49 38.62 22.69
N LYS A 487 -36.33 38.98 23.24
CA LYS A 487 -36.25 39.80 24.46
C LYS A 487 -36.78 41.23 24.25
N VAL A 488 -36.52 41.84 23.09
CA VAL A 488 -37.10 43.16 22.75
C VAL A 488 -38.64 43.06 22.66
N PHE A 489 -39.17 42.00 22.04
CA PHE A 489 -40.62 41.71 22.08
C PHE A 489 -41.14 41.55 23.51
N GLY A 490 -40.43 40.79 24.34
CA GLY A 490 -40.79 40.55 25.74
C GLY A 490 -40.89 41.84 26.56
N GLU A 491 -39.98 42.79 26.34
CA GLU A 491 -40.03 44.10 27.00
C GLU A 491 -41.24 44.93 26.55
N VAL A 492 -41.50 44.97 25.23
CA VAL A 492 -42.68 45.65 24.69
C VAL A 492 -43.98 45.07 25.28
N GLN A 493 -44.08 43.75 25.35
CA GLN A 493 -45.23 43.05 25.95
C GLN A 493 -45.35 43.31 27.45
N SER A 494 -44.24 43.26 28.19
CA SER A 494 -44.18 43.60 29.62
C SER A 494 -44.71 45.02 29.88
N LYS A 495 -44.32 45.98 29.03
CA LYS A 495 -44.79 47.36 29.14
C LYS A 495 -46.29 47.49 28.88
N ILE A 496 -46.79 46.81 27.84
CA ILE A 496 -48.23 46.78 27.51
C ILE A 496 -49.03 46.19 28.67
N HIS A 497 -48.60 45.06 29.23
CA HIS A 497 -49.28 44.43 30.38
C HIS A 497 -49.26 45.32 31.63
N THR A 498 -48.17 46.05 31.87
CA THR A 498 -48.12 47.04 32.95
C THR A 498 -49.16 48.15 32.76
N GLN A 499 -49.33 48.67 31.54
CA GLN A 499 -50.36 49.67 31.26
C GLN A 499 -51.77 49.10 31.39
N GLN A 500 -52.01 47.88 30.87
CA GLN A 500 -53.29 47.18 31.03
C GLN A 500 -53.65 46.97 32.51
N SER A 501 -52.70 46.54 33.34
CA SER A 501 -52.91 46.33 34.78
C SER A 501 -53.23 47.62 35.53
N ASN A 502 -52.71 48.76 35.05
CA ASN A 502 -52.95 50.08 35.63
C ASN A 502 -54.21 50.76 35.04
N ASN A 503 -54.94 50.07 34.16
CA ASN A 503 -56.05 50.62 33.38
C ASN A 503 -55.69 51.90 32.61
N SER A 504 -54.44 51.98 32.15
CA SER A 504 -53.88 53.11 31.41
C SER A 504 -53.61 52.76 29.95
N GLY A 505 -53.58 53.78 29.09
CA GLY A 505 -53.28 53.62 27.68
C GLY A 505 -51.78 53.45 27.39
N TYR A 506 -51.45 52.77 26.30
CA TYR A 506 -50.08 52.56 25.80
C TYR A 506 -49.88 53.26 24.46
N ASN A 507 -48.90 54.17 24.35
CA ASN A 507 -48.48 54.74 23.07
C ASN A 507 -47.08 54.23 22.70
N PRO A 508 -46.91 53.42 21.64
CA PRO A 508 -45.61 52.85 21.27
C PRO A 508 -44.56 53.90 20.87
N ALA A 509 -44.95 55.10 20.44
CA ALA A 509 -44.01 56.18 20.14
C ALA A 509 -43.48 56.89 21.41
N GLY A 510 -44.17 56.73 22.54
CA GLY A 510 -43.83 57.37 23.81
C GLY A 510 -42.84 56.59 24.68
N TYR A 511 -42.54 55.33 24.33
CA TYR A 511 -41.61 54.47 25.06
C TYR A 511 -40.37 54.19 24.24
N LYS A 512 -39.21 54.20 24.90
CA LYS A 512 -37.88 54.02 24.33
C LYS A 512 -37.14 52.95 25.11
N PHE A 513 -36.13 52.35 24.48
CA PHE A 513 -35.32 51.32 25.11
C PHE A 513 -34.14 51.91 25.89
N SER A 514 -33.81 51.27 27.01
CA SER A 514 -32.70 51.61 27.90
C SER A 514 -32.04 50.34 28.45
N HIS A 515 -30.81 50.48 28.96
CA HIS A 515 -30.07 49.35 29.53
C HIS A 515 -30.82 48.65 30.69
N SER A 516 -31.63 49.39 31.45
CA SER A 516 -32.39 48.84 32.59
C SER A 516 -33.52 47.91 32.16
N ASP A 517 -34.10 48.13 30.98
CA ASP A 517 -35.22 47.34 30.49
C ASP A 517 -34.81 45.88 30.20
N PHE A 518 -33.52 45.68 29.89
CA PHE A 518 -32.93 44.36 29.68
C PHE A 518 -32.13 43.83 30.88
N GLY A 519 -32.19 44.53 32.02
CA GLY A 519 -31.51 44.11 33.25
C GLY A 519 -30.00 44.34 33.28
N TYR A 520 -29.44 45.20 32.42
CA TYR A 520 -28.02 45.56 32.46
C TYR A 520 -27.73 46.62 33.52
N GLY A 521 -26.67 46.42 34.30
CA GLY A 521 -26.24 47.35 35.35
C GLY A 521 -25.53 48.61 34.86
N SER A 522 -25.12 48.66 33.58
CA SER A 522 -24.53 49.86 32.97
C SER A 522 -24.76 49.93 31.46
N GLU A 523 -24.68 51.15 30.92
CA GLU A 523 -24.79 51.42 29.49
C GLU A 523 -23.65 50.76 28.70
N GLU A 524 -22.43 50.69 29.26
CA GLU A 524 -21.28 50.03 28.63
C GLU A 524 -21.49 48.52 28.48
N ALA A 525 -22.17 47.88 29.44
CA ALA A 525 -22.51 46.46 29.36
C ALA A 525 -23.59 46.23 28.30
N PHE A 526 -24.58 47.13 28.22
CA PHE A 526 -25.63 47.08 27.22
C PHE A 526 -25.10 47.29 25.80
N LYS A 527 -24.16 48.23 25.58
CA LYS A 527 -23.55 48.45 24.25
C LYS A 527 -22.80 47.25 23.67
N LYS A 528 -22.43 46.28 24.53
CA LYS A 528 -21.80 45.01 24.12
C LYS A 528 -22.80 43.86 23.97
N SER A 529 -24.08 44.12 24.20
CA SER A 529 -25.13 43.12 24.19
C SER A 529 -25.70 42.88 22.78
N PRO A 530 -26.21 41.66 22.51
CA PRO A 530 -26.96 41.36 21.28
C PRO A 530 -28.21 42.21 21.09
N GLU A 531 -28.88 42.57 22.18
CA GLU A 531 -30.09 43.39 22.20
C GLU A 531 -29.78 44.81 21.69
N TYR A 532 -28.66 45.40 22.14
CA TYR A 532 -28.20 46.70 21.63
C TYR A 532 -27.79 46.61 20.15
N ALA A 533 -27.04 45.56 19.77
CA ALA A 533 -26.63 45.37 18.38
C ALA A 533 -27.86 45.25 17.45
N TYR A 534 -28.88 44.50 17.88
CA TYR A 534 -30.13 44.39 17.15
C TYR A 534 -30.88 45.72 17.05
N LEU A 535 -31.05 46.43 18.17
CA LEU A 535 -31.71 47.74 18.18
C LEU A 535 -30.95 48.77 17.33
N GLN A 536 -29.62 48.78 17.35
CA GLN A 536 -28.86 49.66 16.48
C GLN A 536 -29.03 49.32 14.99
N SER A 537 -29.22 48.02 14.65
CA SER A 537 -29.41 47.59 13.27
C SER A 537 -30.73 48.07 12.64
N ILE A 538 -31.79 48.26 13.45
CA ILE A 538 -33.09 48.73 12.95
C ILE A 538 -33.13 50.22 12.66
N ALA A 539 -32.23 51.01 13.27
CA ALA A 539 -32.10 52.44 13.01
C ALA A 539 -30.62 52.88 13.17
N PRO A 540 -29.76 52.61 12.16
CA PRO A 540 -28.32 52.87 12.25
C PRO A 540 -27.96 54.32 12.55
N ASP A 541 -28.81 55.27 12.14
CA ASP A 541 -28.60 56.71 12.29
C ASP A 541 -29.08 57.29 13.63
N LYS A 542 -29.73 56.48 14.47
CA LYS A 542 -30.24 56.87 15.80
C LYS A 542 -29.39 56.27 16.91
N GLN A 543 -29.34 56.92 18.07
CA GLN A 543 -28.89 56.23 19.28
C GLN A 543 -29.99 55.25 19.74
N VAL A 544 -29.63 54.10 20.31
CA VAL A 544 -30.62 53.15 20.85
C VAL A 544 -31.59 53.80 21.86
N SER A 545 -31.11 54.77 22.64
CA SER A 545 -31.92 55.58 23.55
C SER A 545 -32.96 56.50 22.87
N GLU A 546 -32.93 56.61 21.55
CA GLU A 546 -33.87 57.36 20.72
C GLU A 546 -34.84 56.46 19.95
N ILE A 547 -34.58 55.15 19.93
CA ILE A 547 -35.41 54.16 19.26
C ILE A 547 -36.63 53.88 20.13
N SER A 548 -37.81 54.14 19.55
CA SER A 548 -39.09 53.91 20.22
C SER A 548 -39.57 52.47 20.03
N HIS A 549 -40.50 52.03 20.88
CA HIS A 549 -41.20 50.75 20.66
C HIS A 549 -41.92 50.74 19.30
N MET A 550 -42.40 51.89 18.82
CA MET A 550 -43.01 52.03 17.49
C MET A 550 -42.01 51.76 16.37
N ASP A 551 -40.78 52.27 16.47
CA ASP A 551 -39.72 52.03 15.47
C ASP A 551 -39.43 50.53 15.36
N PHE A 552 -39.26 49.85 16.50
CA PHE A 552 -39.08 48.40 16.56
C PHE A 552 -40.28 47.62 15.98
N LEU A 553 -41.50 47.90 16.44
CA LEU A 553 -42.70 47.18 16.00
C LEU A 553 -42.95 47.32 14.50
N LYS A 554 -42.68 48.50 13.93
CA LYS A 554 -42.77 48.70 12.47
C LYS A 554 -41.73 47.89 11.71
N ASN A 555 -40.49 47.81 12.22
CA ASN A 555 -39.44 46.97 11.63
C ASN A 555 -39.85 45.49 11.62
N GLU A 556 -40.54 45.03 12.66
CA GLU A 556 -41.09 43.66 12.77
C GLU A 556 -42.37 43.42 11.94
N GLY A 557 -42.84 44.44 11.21
CA GLY A 557 -44.04 44.36 10.39
C GLY A 557 -45.34 44.31 11.20
N VAL A 558 -45.35 44.91 12.40
CA VAL A 558 -46.57 45.19 13.17
C VAL A 558 -47.10 46.57 12.79
N ASP A 559 -48.41 46.69 12.53
CA ASP A 559 -49.06 47.98 12.22
C ASP A 559 -49.23 48.84 13.47
N ALA A 560 -48.12 49.43 13.92
CA ALA A 560 -48.07 50.34 15.06
C ALA A 560 -48.28 51.81 14.61
N GLN A 561 -49.26 52.48 15.23
CA GLN A 561 -49.59 53.87 14.98
C GLN A 561 -49.13 54.75 16.14
N ASN A 562 -48.80 56.03 15.86
CA ASN A 562 -48.49 57.01 16.90
C ASN A 562 -49.79 57.51 17.56
N LYS A 563 -50.41 56.63 18.35
CA LYS A 563 -51.61 56.92 19.13
C LYS A 563 -51.62 56.09 20.40
N THR A 564 -52.44 56.50 21.36
CA THR A 564 -52.65 55.75 22.59
C THR A 564 -53.64 54.62 22.34
N TYR A 565 -53.22 53.40 22.58
CA TYR A 565 -54.06 52.20 22.61
C TYR A 565 -54.58 52.03 24.04
N GLN A 566 -55.90 52.00 24.25
CA GLN A 566 -56.52 51.86 25.57
C GLN A 566 -57.77 50.97 25.48
N ASN A 567 -58.15 50.33 26.58
CA ASN A 567 -59.43 49.63 26.71
C ASN A 567 -60.44 50.60 27.34
N GLU A 568 -61.58 50.84 26.69
CA GLU A 568 -62.69 51.63 27.24
C GLU A 568 -63.88 50.71 27.58
N GLU A 569 -64.76 51.13 28.51
CA GLU A 569 -65.89 50.29 28.97
C GLU A 569 -66.95 50.00 27.88
N ASP A 570 -67.07 50.88 26.88
CA ASP A 570 -68.14 50.83 25.85
C ASP A 570 -67.61 50.70 24.40
N GLU A 571 -66.29 50.56 24.18
CA GLU A 571 -65.65 50.48 22.86
C GLU A 571 -64.84 49.17 22.66
N PRO A 572 -64.55 48.75 21.41
CA PRO A 572 -63.75 47.55 21.13
C PRO A 572 -62.39 47.59 21.83
N THR A 573 -61.92 46.41 22.29
CA THR A 573 -60.70 46.18 23.09
C THR A 573 -59.40 46.46 22.33
N TYR A 574 -59.16 47.73 22.00
CA TYR A 574 -58.12 48.18 21.07
C TYR A 574 -56.69 47.88 21.57
N LEU A 575 -56.46 47.97 22.88
CA LEU A 575 -55.16 47.60 23.47
C LEU A 575 -54.98 46.08 23.59
N THR A 576 -56.06 45.33 23.85
CA THR A 576 -56.02 43.87 23.89
C THR A 576 -55.75 43.28 22.51
N ASP A 577 -56.43 43.76 21.47
CA ASP A 577 -56.26 43.28 20.09
C ASP A 577 -54.85 43.60 19.57
N PHE A 578 -54.35 44.81 19.88
CA PHE A 578 -52.99 45.21 19.57
C PHE A 578 -51.95 44.34 20.31
N SER A 579 -52.17 44.08 21.60
CA SER A 579 -51.33 43.15 22.40
C SER A 579 -51.31 41.74 21.81
N SER A 580 -52.46 41.21 21.37
CA SER A 580 -52.56 39.92 20.70
C SER A 580 -51.76 39.90 19.38
N SER A 581 -51.80 40.96 18.57
CA SER A 581 -51.02 41.03 17.32
C SER A 581 -49.50 40.97 17.56
N ILE A 582 -49.02 41.58 18.63
CA ILE A 582 -47.61 41.52 19.05
C ILE A 582 -47.29 40.12 19.60
N SER A 583 -48.22 39.53 20.36
CA SER A 583 -48.09 38.15 20.86
C SER A 583 -47.96 37.13 19.74
N ASP A 584 -48.74 37.25 18.67
CA ASP A 584 -48.70 36.30 17.57
C ASP A 584 -47.37 36.37 16.80
N LYS A 585 -46.79 37.56 16.63
CA LYS A 585 -45.43 37.72 16.09
C LYS A 585 -44.36 37.13 17.00
N SER A 586 -44.45 37.41 18.30
CA SER A 586 -43.54 36.88 19.32
C SER A 586 -43.58 35.34 19.40
N LYS A 587 -44.75 34.72 19.27
CA LYS A 587 -44.91 33.25 19.22
C LYS A 587 -44.19 32.62 18.03
N LEU A 588 -44.37 33.16 16.82
CA LEU A 588 -43.68 32.66 15.63
C LEU A 588 -42.15 32.73 15.79
N LEU A 589 -41.66 33.83 16.34
CA LEU A 589 -40.24 34.00 16.65
C LEU A 589 -39.77 32.99 17.71
N ASN A 590 -40.57 32.75 18.76
CA ASN A 590 -40.27 31.78 19.80
C ASN A 590 -40.25 30.34 19.26
N ASP A 591 -41.14 29.99 18.34
CA ASP A 591 -41.12 28.68 17.65
C ASP A 591 -39.82 28.52 16.85
N GLU A 592 -39.36 29.58 16.16
CA GLU A 592 -38.10 29.58 15.43
C GLU A 592 -36.88 29.42 16.37
N VAL A 593 -36.88 30.14 17.51
CA VAL A 593 -35.88 29.97 18.58
C VAL A 593 -35.86 28.53 19.08
N GLN A 594 -37.01 27.90 19.27
CA GLN A 594 -37.10 26.50 19.71
C GLN A 594 -36.54 25.53 18.66
N ILE A 595 -36.88 25.72 17.37
CA ILE A 595 -36.35 24.91 16.27
C ILE A 595 -34.83 25.05 16.18
N LYS A 596 -34.30 26.28 16.24
CA LYS A 596 -32.86 26.56 16.20
C LYS A 596 -32.15 26.00 17.44
N THR A 597 -32.76 26.04 18.61
CA THR A 597 -32.23 25.42 19.84
C THR A 597 -32.13 23.90 19.71
N THR A 598 -33.17 23.23 19.20
CA THR A 598 -33.12 21.79 18.91
C THR A 598 -32.02 21.48 17.89
N THR A 599 -31.94 22.25 16.82
CA THR A 599 -30.92 22.09 15.77
C THR A 599 -29.51 22.26 16.34
N LEU A 600 -29.30 23.25 17.21
CA LEU A 600 -28.01 23.49 17.88
C LEU A 600 -27.61 22.32 18.79
N ASN A 601 -28.57 21.77 19.54
CA ASN A 601 -28.35 20.61 20.40
C ASN A 601 -27.98 19.37 19.57
N ASP A 602 -28.68 19.12 18.47
CA ASP A 602 -28.41 18.02 17.56
C ASP A 602 -27.02 18.16 16.92
N LEU A 603 -26.67 19.34 16.40
CA LEU A 603 -25.35 19.61 15.83
C LEU A 603 -24.23 19.47 16.87
N SER A 604 -24.46 19.92 18.10
CA SER A 604 -23.50 19.78 19.21
C SER A 604 -23.29 18.31 19.58
N SER A 605 -24.36 17.53 19.64
CA SER A 605 -24.31 16.08 19.85
C SER A 605 -23.52 15.39 18.74
N GLN A 606 -23.85 15.67 17.47
CA GLN A 606 -23.15 15.12 16.32
C GLN A 606 -21.66 15.49 16.27
N TYR A 607 -21.32 16.74 16.61
CA TYR A 607 -19.94 17.20 16.70
C TYR A 607 -19.17 16.38 17.75
N ASN A 608 -19.74 16.22 18.96
CA ASN A 608 -19.12 15.44 20.03
C ASN A 608 -18.97 13.96 19.65
N SER A 609 -19.96 13.37 19.00
CA SER A 609 -19.87 12.00 18.48
C SER A 609 -18.77 11.83 17.44
N THR A 610 -18.53 12.83 16.57
CA THR A 610 -17.40 12.78 15.63
C THR A 610 -16.07 12.82 16.36
N VAL A 611 -15.92 13.70 17.34
CA VAL A 611 -14.70 13.78 18.15
C VAL A 611 -14.44 12.46 18.88
N GLU A 612 -15.47 11.86 19.45
CA GLU A 612 -15.36 10.55 20.10
C GLU A 612 -14.97 9.44 19.11
N ALA A 613 -15.57 9.43 17.91
CA ALA A 613 -15.23 8.47 16.86
C ALA A 613 -13.77 8.59 16.42
N MET A 614 -13.25 9.82 16.28
CA MET A 614 -11.83 10.06 15.98
C MET A 614 -10.93 9.51 17.07
N ASN A 615 -11.24 9.79 18.35
CA ASN A 615 -10.44 9.30 19.47
C ASN A 615 -10.44 7.76 19.55
N LYS A 616 -11.61 7.13 19.38
CA LYS A 616 -11.73 5.66 19.34
C LYS A 616 -10.95 5.07 18.17
N PHE A 617 -10.96 5.72 17.01
CA PHE A 617 -10.20 5.26 15.85
C PHE A 617 -8.69 5.26 16.13
N VAL A 618 -8.15 6.37 16.64
CA VAL A 618 -6.72 6.49 16.99
C VAL A 618 -6.33 5.46 18.05
N GLN A 619 -7.13 5.28 19.09
CA GLN A 619 -6.88 4.29 20.15
C GLN A 619 -6.87 2.86 19.61
N LYS A 620 -7.87 2.51 18.78
CA LYS A 620 -7.96 1.17 18.20
C LYS A 620 -6.79 0.90 17.25
N TYR A 621 -6.38 1.91 16.50
CA TYR A 621 -5.20 1.82 15.62
C TYR A 621 -3.93 1.54 16.43
N HIS A 622 -3.67 2.31 17.49
CA HIS A 622 -2.54 2.07 18.39
C HIS A 622 -2.58 0.66 19.00
N SER A 623 -3.74 0.22 19.47
CA SER A 623 -3.92 -1.11 20.06
C SER A 623 -3.64 -2.25 19.06
N ILE A 624 -4.05 -2.11 17.80
CA ILE A 624 -3.77 -3.09 16.75
C ILE A 624 -2.26 -3.11 16.43
N LEU A 625 -1.61 -1.95 16.31
CA LEU A 625 -0.16 -1.88 16.10
C LEU A 625 0.61 -2.57 17.22
N GLU A 626 0.27 -2.32 18.48
CA GLU A 626 0.89 -2.99 19.63
C GLU A 626 0.66 -4.51 19.61
N GLN A 627 -0.51 -4.97 19.19
CA GLN A 627 -0.80 -6.40 19.06
C GLN A 627 0.04 -7.05 17.95
N ILE A 628 0.18 -6.38 16.80
CA ILE A 628 1.03 -6.85 15.69
C ILE A 628 2.50 -6.89 16.13
N LEU A 629 2.99 -5.83 16.78
CA LEU A 629 4.36 -5.76 17.30
C LEU A 629 4.67 -6.78 18.39
N ARG A 630 3.66 -7.32 19.08
CA ARG A 630 3.82 -8.41 20.04
C ARG A 630 3.70 -9.80 19.42
N ALA A 631 3.09 -9.90 18.23
CA ALA A 631 2.88 -11.15 17.52
C ALA A 631 4.05 -11.49 16.57
N ILE A 632 4.88 -10.49 16.27
CA ILE A 632 6.20 -10.61 15.63
C ILE A 632 7.25 -10.69 16.75
#